data_AF-A0A4Q3SGY9-F1
#
_entry.id   AF-A0A4Q3SGY9-F1
#
_cell.length_a   1.000
_cell.length_b   1.000
_cell.length_c   1.000
_cell.angle_alpha   90.00
_cell.angle_beta   90.00
_cell.angle_gamma   90.00
#
_symmetry.space_group_name_H-M   'P 1'
#
loop_
_entity.id
_entity.type
_entity.pdbx_description
1 polymer ?
#
loop_
_entity_poly.entity_id
_entity_poly.type
_entity_poly.pdbx_seq_one_letter_code
_entity_poly.pdbx_strand_id
1 'polypeptide(L)'
;MLKRVLAATLAGLVLAGCAQGEAQARPPVWTVRDADSEILIFGSVHVLPPGLDWRPKALDAALAKADDLWFELPIDPVSEARVGQLAASMGRLPEGQSLSKLLSTEGAKRLEAAAESLGVSMAVLDRFEPW
;
A
#
# COMPACT_ATOMS: atom_id res chain seq x y z
N MET A 1 20.80 48.68 -6.33
CA MET A 1 21.21 47.27 -6.13
C MET A 1 20.30 46.53 -5.15
N LEU A 2 19.87 47.15 -4.05
CA LEU A 2 19.00 46.53 -3.03
C LEU A 2 17.63 46.02 -3.55
N LYS A 3 16.99 46.72 -4.48
CA LYS A 3 15.70 46.32 -5.08
C LYS A 3 15.77 45.05 -5.97
N ARG A 4 16.94 44.77 -6.57
CA ARG A 4 17.16 43.57 -7.40
C ARG A 4 17.43 42.33 -6.55
N VAL A 5 18.06 42.53 -5.39
CA VAL A 5 18.30 41.47 -4.39
C VAL A 5 16.99 41.03 -3.73
N LEU A 6 16.07 41.97 -3.49
CA LEU A 6 14.75 41.70 -2.90
C LEU A 6 13.82 40.91 -3.84
N ALA A 7 13.86 41.19 -5.15
CA ALA A 7 13.09 40.46 -6.15
C ALA A 7 13.61 39.03 -6.38
N ALA A 8 14.93 38.83 -6.30
CA ALA A 8 15.55 37.52 -6.43
C ALA A 8 15.28 36.61 -5.22
N THR A 9 15.18 37.17 -4.02
CA THR A 9 14.81 36.42 -2.80
C THR A 9 13.33 36.04 -2.79
N LEU A 10 12.42 36.87 -3.32
CA LEU A 10 11.02 36.48 -3.48
C LEU A 10 10.82 35.36 -4.52
N ALA A 11 11.57 35.37 -5.63
CA ALA A 11 11.49 34.32 -6.65
C ALA A 11 12.03 32.96 -6.14
N GLY A 12 13.06 32.98 -5.31
CA GLY A 12 13.60 31.77 -4.65
C GLY A 12 12.64 31.14 -3.64
N LEU A 13 11.83 31.95 -2.94
CA LEU A 13 10.81 31.45 -2.00
C LEU A 13 9.64 30.75 -2.71
N VAL A 14 9.27 31.20 -3.91
CA VAL A 14 8.15 30.63 -4.68
C VAL A 14 8.53 29.27 -5.29
N LEU A 15 9.80 29.07 -5.67
CA LEU A 15 10.29 27.79 -6.20
C LEU A 15 10.57 26.73 -5.12
N ALA A 16 10.72 27.13 -3.85
CA ALA A 16 10.82 26.21 -2.71
C ALA A 16 9.45 25.68 -2.24
N GLY A 17 8.34 26.19 -2.77
CA GLY A 17 6.98 25.79 -2.41
C GLY A 17 6.53 24.43 -2.96
N CYS A 18 7.30 23.82 -3.87
CA CYS A 18 7.08 22.43 -4.29
C CYS A 18 7.72 21.44 -3.28
N ALA A 19 7.45 21.62 -1.99
CA ALA A 19 7.64 20.54 -1.04
C ALA A 19 6.64 19.44 -1.42
N GLN A 20 7.14 18.30 -1.88
CA GLN A 20 6.33 17.09 -1.98
C GLN A 20 5.86 16.80 -0.55
N GLY A 21 4.57 17.01 -0.29
CA GLY A 21 3.99 16.71 1.02
C GLY A 21 4.27 15.25 1.36
N GLU A 22 4.66 14.99 2.61
CA GLU A 22 4.81 13.61 3.08
C GLU A 22 3.53 12.83 2.80
N ALA A 23 3.67 11.59 2.35
CA ALA A 23 2.53 10.70 2.16
C ALA A 23 1.83 10.51 3.51
N GLN A 24 0.59 10.95 3.60
CA GLN A 24 -0.22 10.82 4.81
C GLN A 24 -1.05 9.55 4.72
N ALA A 25 -1.16 8.81 5.82
CA ALA A 25 -2.03 7.63 5.93
C ALA A 25 -3.51 8.07 6.00
N ARG A 26 -4.02 8.59 4.88
CA ARG A 26 -5.41 9.04 4.73
C ARG A 26 -6.09 8.17 3.67
N PRO A 27 -6.35 6.88 3.96
CA PRO A 27 -7.02 5.98 3.02
C PRO A 27 -8.42 6.51 2.70
N PRO A 28 -8.87 6.39 1.44
CA PRO A 28 -10.21 6.82 1.05
C PRO A 28 -11.26 5.91 1.67
N VAL A 29 -12.40 6.50 2.00
CA VAL A 29 -13.65 5.78 2.32
C VAL A 29 -14.59 6.03 1.16
N TRP A 30 -15.06 4.98 0.50
CA TRP A 30 -15.98 5.09 -0.62
C TRP A 30 -17.40 4.83 -0.15
N THR A 31 -18.36 5.54 -0.72
CA THR A 31 -19.77 5.36 -0.41
C THR A 31 -20.54 5.14 -1.71
N VAL A 32 -21.25 4.03 -1.78
CA VAL A 32 -22.16 3.66 -2.87
C VAL A 32 -23.57 3.71 -2.32
N ARG A 33 -24.47 4.45 -2.96
CA ARG A 33 -25.83 4.68 -2.48
C ARG A 33 -26.82 4.62 -3.63
N ASP A 34 -28.03 4.19 -3.31
CA ASP A 34 -29.20 4.37 -4.16
C ASP A 34 -30.38 4.96 -3.34
N ALA A 35 -31.63 4.65 -3.72
CA ALA A 35 -32.82 5.22 -3.10
C ALA A 35 -33.04 4.74 -1.66
N ASP A 36 -32.62 3.53 -1.32
CA ASP A 36 -32.90 2.88 -0.04
C ASP A 36 -31.71 2.13 0.57
N SER A 37 -30.57 2.08 -0.14
CA SER A 37 -29.39 1.32 0.26
C SER A 37 -28.14 2.20 0.31
N GLU A 38 -27.25 1.88 1.25
CA GLU A 38 -25.94 2.52 1.42
C GLU A 38 -24.90 1.44 1.73
N ILE A 39 -23.83 1.39 0.95
CA ILE A 39 -22.65 0.56 1.20
C ILE A 39 -21.44 1.46 1.33
N LEU A 40 -20.70 1.32 2.43
CA LEU A 40 -19.37 1.89 2.54
C LEU A 40 -18.31 0.85 2.26
N ILE A 41 -17.35 1.21 1.42
CA ILE A 41 -16.23 0.34 1.04
C ILE A 41 -14.95 0.99 1.58
N PHE A 42 -14.22 0.20 2.38
CA PHE A 42 -12.94 0.59 2.95
C PHE A 42 -11.94 -0.55 2.77
N GLY A 43 -10.75 -0.25 2.23
CA GLY A 43 -9.71 -1.26 1.99
C GLY A 43 -8.97 -1.64 3.26
N SER A 44 -8.76 -2.94 3.49
CA SER A 44 -7.90 -3.45 4.55
C SER A 44 -6.43 -3.42 4.13
N VAL A 45 -5.54 -3.25 5.11
CA VAL A 45 -4.09 -3.48 4.96
C VAL A 45 -3.66 -4.38 6.11
N HIS A 46 -3.23 -5.60 5.80
CA HIS A 46 -2.96 -6.62 6.81
C HIS A 46 -1.65 -6.38 7.60
N VAL A 47 -0.74 -5.57 7.07
CA VAL A 47 0.58 -5.31 7.68
C VAL A 47 0.80 -3.81 7.82
N LEU A 48 0.12 -3.19 8.78
CA LEU A 48 0.31 -1.78 9.12
C LEU A 48 1.41 -1.61 10.18
N PRO A 49 2.32 -0.62 10.03
CA PRO A 49 3.26 -0.27 11.07
C PRO A 49 2.54 0.12 12.37
N PRO A 50 3.10 -0.23 13.54
CA PRO A 50 2.52 0.18 14.82
C PRO A 50 2.55 1.70 14.96
N GLY A 51 1.47 2.27 15.54
CA GLY A 51 1.38 3.71 15.82
C GLY A 51 1.05 4.60 14.60
N LEU A 52 0.81 4.01 13.42
CA LEU A 52 0.39 4.78 12.25
C LEU A 52 -1.04 5.33 12.45
N ASP A 53 -1.22 6.64 12.29
CA ASP A 53 -2.55 7.29 12.30
C ASP A 53 -3.22 7.11 10.92
N TRP A 54 -3.77 5.92 10.68
CA TRP A 54 -4.33 5.53 9.38
C TRP A 54 -5.86 5.61 9.31
N ARG A 55 -6.55 5.69 10.46
CA ARG A 55 -7.99 5.43 10.54
C ARG A 55 -8.79 6.73 10.45
N PRO A 56 -9.49 6.99 9.34
CA PRO A 56 -10.21 8.25 9.18
C PRO A 56 -11.48 8.29 10.03
N LYS A 57 -11.83 9.47 10.58
CA LYS A 57 -13.07 9.69 11.35
C LYS A 57 -14.35 9.30 10.60
N ALA A 58 -14.34 9.36 9.27
CA ALA A 58 -15.46 8.95 8.43
C ALA A 58 -15.73 7.43 8.54
N LEU A 59 -14.68 6.61 8.67
CA LEU A 59 -14.82 5.17 8.89
C LEU A 59 -15.43 4.89 10.27
N ASP A 60 -15.00 5.61 11.31
CA ASP A 60 -15.59 5.47 12.65
C ASP A 60 -17.08 5.82 12.67
N ALA A 61 -17.44 6.92 12.01
CA ALA A 61 -18.83 7.34 11.91
C ALA A 61 -19.70 6.34 11.13
N ALA A 62 -19.14 5.68 10.12
CA ALA A 62 -19.80 4.64 9.36
C ALA A 62 -19.98 3.36 10.16
N LEU A 63 -18.91 2.88 10.81
CA LEU A 63 -18.96 1.68 11.66
C LEU A 63 -19.94 1.83 12.83
N ALA A 64 -20.07 3.03 13.40
CA ALA A 64 -21.02 3.28 14.48
C ALA A 64 -22.50 3.24 14.04
N LYS A 65 -22.78 3.29 12.73
CA LYS A 65 -24.14 3.31 12.17
C LYS A 65 -24.46 2.08 11.32
N ALA A 66 -23.47 1.24 11.05
CA ALA A 66 -23.61 0.10 10.17
C ALA A 66 -24.57 -0.93 10.77
N ASP A 67 -25.60 -1.29 10.02
CA ASP A 67 -26.51 -2.38 10.37
C ASP A 67 -25.80 -3.75 10.23
N ASP A 68 -24.97 -3.87 9.20
CA ASP A 68 -24.17 -5.06 8.89
C ASP A 68 -22.70 -4.72 8.65
N LEU A 69 -21.80 -5.64 9.02
CA LEU A 69 -20.36 -5.54 8.76
C LEU A 69 -19.86 -6.75 7.98
N TRP A 70 -19.31 -6.50 6.80
CA TRP A 70 -18.84 -7.51 5.87
C TRP A 70 -17.32 -7.39 5.71
N PHE A 71 -16.65 -8.54 5.73
CA PHE A 71 -15.22 -8.64 5.47
C PHE A 71 -14.97 -9.38 4.16
N GLU A 72 -13.79 -9.20 3.58
CA GLU A 72 -13.39 -9.85 2.32
C GLU A 72 -13.47 -11.39 2.40
N LEU A 73 -13.10 -11.93 3.55
CA LEU A 73 -13.13 -13.36 3.87
C LEU A 73 -13.57 -13.54 5.32
N PRO A 74 -14.07 -14.73 5.71
CA PRO A 74 -14.22 -15.07 7.11
C PRO A 74 -12.88 -14.89 7.85
N ILE A 75 -12.91 -14.16 8.95
CA ILE A 75 -11.74 -13.95 9.80
C ILE A 75 -11.86 -14.90 10.97
N ASP A 76 -11.39 -16.13 10.75
CA ASP A 76 -11.36 -17.20 11.74
C ASP A 76 -10.11 -18.08 11.55
N PRO A 77 -9.66 -18.80 12.59
CA PRO A 77 -8.42 -19.58 12.53
C PRO A 77 -8.38 -20.63 11.41
N VAL A 78 -9.53 -21.19 11.02
CA VAL A 78 -9.61 -22.19 9.95
C VAL A 78 -9.39 -21.52 8.60
N SER A 79 -10.07 -20.40 8.35
CA SER A 79 -9.90 -19.62 7.13
C SER A 79 -8.49 -19.05 6.99
N GLU A 80 -7.90 -18.54 8.08
CA GLU A 80 -6.52 -18.05 8.10
C GLU A 80 -5.51 -19.14 7.76
N ALA A 81 -5.63 -20.32 8.39
CA ALA A 81 -4.76 -21.46 8.09
C ALA A 81 -4.89 -21.91 6.62
N ARG A 82 -6.12 -21.90 6.09
CA ARG A 82 -6.37 -22.26 4.69
C ARG A 82 -5.75 -21.26 3.72
N VAL A 83 -5.90 -19.96 3.96
CA VAL A 83 -5.28 -18.90 3.15
C VAL A 83 -3.76 -19.03 3.18
N GLY A 84 -3.15 -19.27 4.35
CA GLY A 84 -1.71 -19.46 4.46
C GLY A 84 -1.18 -20.65 3.64
N GLN A 85 -1.90 -21.78 3.66
CA GLN A 85 -1.57 -22.95 2.83
C GLN A 85 -1.67 -22.64 1.34
N LEU A 86 -2.77 -21.98 0.94
CA LEU A 86 -3.00 -21.59 -0.45
C LEU A 86 -1.93 -20.62 -0.95
N ALA A 87 -1.56 -19.61 -0.16
CA ALA A 87 -0.48 -18.68 -0.48
C ALA A 87 0.86 -19.40 -0.63
N ALA A 88 1.18 -20.36 0.27
CA ALA A 88 2.41 -21.14 0.19
C ALA A 88 2.46 -22.07 -1.03
N SER A 89 1.31 -22.57 -1.50
CA SER A 89 1.23 -23.47 -2.66
C SER A 89 1.11 -22.74 -3.99
N MET A 90 0.38 -21.63 -4.03
CA MET A 90 0.07 -20.89 -5.28
C MET A 90 0.98 -19.70 -5.52
N GLY A 91 1.57 -19.14 -4.45
CA GLY A 91 2.45 -17.97 -4.57
C GLY A 91 3.87 -18.31 -5.02
N ARG A 92 4.23 -19.60 -5.16
CA ARG A 92 5.57 -20.02 -5.58
C ARG A 92 5.61 -20.32 -7.07
N LEU A 93 6.68 -19.87 -7.70
CA LEU A 93 7.02 -20.24 -9.07
C LEU A 93 7.25 -21.76 -9.18
N PRO A 94 6.92 -22.36 -10.34
CA PRO A 94 7.26 -23.75 -10.63
C PRO A 94 8.77 -24.01 -10.55
N GLU A 95 9.14 -25.27 -10.31
CA GLU A 95 10.55 -25.67 -10.28
C GLU A 95 11.28 -25.30 -11.58
N GLY A 96 12.50 -24.79 -11.45
CA GLY A 96 13.34 -24.33 -12.57
C GLY A 96 13.05 -22.90 -13.05
N GLN A 97 11.96 -22.28 -12.61
CA GLN A 97 11.68 -20.87 -12.84
C GLN A 97 12.21 -20.01 -11.68
N SER A 98 12.46 -18.73 -11.98
CA SER A 98 12.80 -17.75 -10.95
C SER A 98 12.36 -16.34 -11.35
N LEU A 99 11.95 -15.55 -10.37
CA LEU A 99 11.34 -14.24 -10.58
C LEU A 99 12.28 -13.31 -11.37
N SER A 100 13.56 -13.28 -10.99
CA SER A 100 14.61 -12.51 -11.67
C SER A 100 14.75 -12.86 -13.16
N LYS A 101 14.52 -14.12 -13.55
CA LYS A 101 14.59 -14.55 -14.96
C LYS A 101 13.34 -14.18 -15.76
N LEU A 102 12.22 -13.92 -15.09
CA LEU A 102 11.00 -13.42 -15.73
C LEU A 102 11.10 -11.91 -16.05
N LEU A 103 12.06 -11.21 -15.44
CA LEU A 103 12.26 -9.79 -15.62
C LEU A 103 13.33 -9.49 -16.69
N SER A 104 13.30 -8.26 -17.20
CA SER A 104 14.45 -7.72 -17.94
C SER A 104 15.67 -7.61 -17.01
N THR A 105 16.88 -7.55 -17.57
CA THR A 105 18.11 -7.35 -16.79
C THR A 105 18.02 -6.12 -15.87
N GLU A 106 17.43 -5.05 -16.36
CA GLU A 106 17.22 -3.83 -15.56
C GLU A 106 16.18 -4.04 -14.46
N GLY A 107 15.08 -4.75 -14.76
CA GLY A 107 14.06 -5.11 -13.76
C GLY A 107 14.62 -5.99 -12.64
N ALA A 108 15.43 -6.99 -12.98
CA ALA A 108 16.07 -7.87 -12.01
C ALA A 108 17.02 -7.09 -11.07
N LYS A 109 17.84 -6.17 -11.60
CA LYS A 109 18.70 -5.30 -10.79
C LYS A 109 17.91 -4.39 -9.86
N ARG A 110 16.80 -3.83 -10.35
CA ARG A 110 15.91 -2.99 -9.54
C ARG A 110 15.24 -3.78 -8.42
N LEU A 111 14.83 -5.01 -8.70
CA LEU A 111 14.26 -5.92 -7.70
C LEU A 111 15.30 -6.26 -6.62
N GLU A 112 16.52 -6.59 -7.01
CA GLU A 112 17.62 -6.89 -6.10
C GLU A 112 17.93 -5.71 -5.16
N ALA A 113 18.07 -4.50 -5.71
CA ALA A 113 18.28 -3.29 -4.92
C ALA A 113 17.11 -3.00 -3.95
N ALA A 114 15.87 -3.22 -4.40
CA ALA A 114 14.69 -3.04 -3.55
C ALA A 114 14.68 -4.04 -2.39
N ALA A 115 14.94 -5.32 -2.68
CA ALA A 115 14.99 -6.36 -1.66
C ALA A 115 16.09 -6.08 -0.62
N GLU A 116 17.29 -5.65 -1.06
CA GLU A 116 18.37 -5.24 -0.15
C GLU A 116 17.93 -4.08 0.75
N SER A 117 17.31 -3.03 0.18
CA SER A 117 16.85 -1.86 0.94
C SER A 117 15.77 -2.19 1.99
N LEU A 118 15.01 -3.26 1.77
CA LEU A 118 13.94 -3.73 2.65
C LEU A 118 14.38 -4.85 3.59
N GLY A 119 15.65 -5.30 3.51
CA GLY A 119 16.16 -6.43 4.30
C GLY A 119 15.53 -7.77 3.92
N VAL A 120 15.01 -7.89 2.70
CA VAL A 120 14.39 -9.10 2.17
C VAL A 120 15.43 -9.93 1.43
N SER A 121 15.49 -11.23 1.69
CA SER A 121 16.40 -12.13 0.99
C SER A 121 15.95 -12.33 -0.46
N MET A 122 16.79 -11.93 -1.42
CA MET A 122 16.54 -12.23 -2.84
C MET A 122 16.43 -13.72 -3.11
N ALA A 123 17.21 -14.56 -2.45
CA ALA A 123 17.10 -16.02 -2.61
C ALA A 123 15.72 -16.57 -2.19
N VAL A 124 15.05 -15.90 -1.24
CA VAL A 124 13.67 -16.23 -0.84
C VAL A 124 12.69 -15.67 -1.85
N LEU A 125 12.82 -14.38 -2.19
CA LEU A 125 11.91 -13.66 -3.08
C LEU A 125 11.91 -14.24 -4.50
N ASP A 126 13.05 -14.73 -4.99
CA ASP A 126 13.24 -15.24 -6.35
C ASP A 126 12.41 -16.51 -6.65
N ARG A 127 11.82 -17.12 -5.61
CA ARG A 127 10.94 -18.30 -5.73
C ARG A 127 9.46 -17.96 -5.78
N PHE A 128 9.06 -16.70 -5.66
CA PHE A 128 7.65 -16.29 -5.65
C PHE A 128 7.22 -15.75 -7.01
N GLU A 129 5.93 -15.94 -7.31
CA GLU A 129 5.25 -15.32 -8.45
C GLU A 129 5.23 -13.78 -8.28
N PRO A 130 5.24 -13.01 -9.38
CA PRO A 130 5.24 -11.54 -9.33
C PRO A 130 3.90 -10.87 -8.97
N TRP A 131 2.90 -11.60 -8.44
CA TRP A 131 1.56 -11.09 -8.11
C TRP A 131 1.07 -11.50 -6.71
#